data_AF-A0A7C4B4A8-F1
#
_entry.id   AF-A0A7C4B4A8-F1
#
_cell.length_a   1.000
_cell.length_b   1.000
_cell.length_c   1.000
_cell.angle_alpha   90.00
_cell.angle_beta   90.00
_cell.angle_gamma   90.00
#
_symmetry.space_group_name_H-M   'P 1'
#
loop_
_entity.id
_entity.type
_entity.pdbx_description
1 polymer ?
#
loop_
_entity_poly.entity_id
_entity_poly.type
_entity_poly.pdbx_seq_one_letter_code
_entity_poly.pdbx_strand_id
1 'polypeptide(L)'
;MQKLKKREERCGFKVLVDDCQNNIVVVLSPRLEEWLLKCARDANVEPGKYEIPDDGNQFHKVCSLNPDRKNVHDFLEALIKQSDCVKELRRILG
;
A
#
# COMPACT_ATOMS: atom_id res chain seq x y z
N MET A 1 7.81 6.77 27.67
CA MET A 1 7.25 6.03 26.52
C MET A 1 6.31 6.96 25.78
N GLN A 2 6.64 7.35 24.55
CA GLN A 2 5.68 8.03 23.67
C GLN A 2 4.51 7.09 23.38
N LYS A 3 3.28 7.61 23.51
CA LYS A 3 2.06 6.83 23.30
C LYS A 3 1.51 7.15 21.91
N LEU A 4 1.66 6.21 20.99
CA LEU A 4 0.97 6.25 19.71
C LEU A 4 -0.52 5.98 19.91
N LYS A 5 -1.38 6.89 19.44
CA LYS A 5 -2.83 6.71 19.48
C LYS A 5 -3.34 6.27 18.11
N LYS A 6 -4.27 5.32 18.09
CA LYS A 6 -4.96 4.92 16.86
C LYS A 6 -5.87 6.06 16.42
N ARG A 7 -5.62 6.60 15.23
CA ARG A 7 -6.46 7.60 14.59
C ARG A 7 -7.49 6.96 13.65
N GLU A 8 -7.03 6.02 12.82
CA GLU A 8 -7.86 5.40 11.78
C GLU A 8 -7.45 3.94 11.53
N GLU A 9 -8.40 3.11 11.08
CA GLU A 9 -8.17 1.74 10.68
C GLU A 9 -9.21 1.34 9.63
N ARG A 10 -8.79 1.28 8.37
CA ARG A 10 -9.64 0.98 7.22
C ARG A 10 -8.81 0.35 6.12
N CYS A 11 -9.45 -0.33 5.18
CA CYS A 11 -8.79 -0.84 3.98
C CYS A 11 -7.57 -1.74 4.21
N GLY A 12 -7.38 -2.32 5.40
CA GLY A 12 -6.18 -3.12 5.73
C GLY A 12 -4.94 -2.30 6.14
N PHE A 13 -5.13 -1.02 6.44
CA PHE A 13 -4.10 -0.19 7.07
C PHE A 13 -4.61 0.46 8.36
N LYS A 14 -3.68 0.77 9.26
CA LYS A 14 -3.92 1.46 10.53
C LYS A 14 -3.04 2.69 10.62
N VAL A 15 -3.63 3.81 11.01
CA VAL A 15 -2.95 5.07 11.20
C VAL A 15 -2.78 5.31 12.68
N LEU A 16 -1.53 5.44 13.10
CA LEU A 16 -1.13 5.79 14.45
C LEU A 16 -0.53 7.18 14.42
N VAL A 17 -0.89 8.01 15.40
CA VAL A 17 -0.34 9.37 15.52
C VAL A 17 0.36 9.55 16.87
N ASP A 18 1.46 10.30 16.84
CA ASP A 18 2.09 10.86 18.04
C ASP A 18 1.53 12.27 18.25
N ASP A 19 0.73 12.45 19.30
CA ASP A 19 0.12 13.74 19.65
C ASP A 19 1.16 14.83 19.96
N CYS A 20 2.39 14.46 20.33
CA CYS A 20 3.42 15.41 20.75
C CYS A 20 4.29 15.92 19.59
N GLN A 21 4.47 15.11 18.55
CA GLN A 21 5.43 15.39 17.47
C GLN A 21 4.78 15.47 16.08
N ASN A 22 3.45 15.34 15.99
CA ASN A 22 2.72 15.30 14.73
C ASN A 22 3.25 14.21 13.75
N ASN A 23 3.88 13.16 14.28
CA ASN A 23 4.37 12.05 13.49
C ASN A 23 3.22 11.08 13.19
N ILE A 24 3.15 10.60 11.96
CA ILE A 24 2.17 9.60 11.51
C ILE A 24 2.91 8.29 11.23
N VAL A 25 2.45 7.21 11.84
CA VAL A 25 2.89 5.85 11.52
C VAL A 25 1.73 5.13 10.85
N VAL A 26 1.94 4.75 9.59
CA VAL A 26 1.02 3.88 8.85
C VAL A 26 1.49 2.44 8.99
N VAL A 27 0.61 1.58 9.49
CA VAL A 27 0.84 0.14 9.61
C VAL A 27 -0.02 -0.57 8.57
N LEU A 28 0.61 -1.28 7.65
CA LEU A 28 -0.06 -2.15 6.69
C LEU A 28 -0.11 -3.57 7.27
N SER A 29 -1.29 -4.18 7.29
CA SER A 29 -1.46 -5.58 7.68
C SER A 29 -2.51 -6.24 6.79
N PRO A 30 -2.14 -7.20 5.92
CA PRO A 30 -0.86 -7.93 5.83
C PRO A 30 0.32 -7.09 5.25
N ARG A 31 1.42 -7.74 4.81
CA ARG A 31 2.57 -7.10 4.17
C ARG A 31 2.14 -6.17 3.02
N LEU A 32 2.96 -5.17 2.70
CA LEU A 32 2.67 -4.18 1.65
C LEU A 32 2.27 -4.85 0.33
N GLU A 33 3.00 -5.88 -0.09
CA GLU A 33 2.78 -6.58 -1.35
C GLU A 33 1.40 -7.27 -1.37
N GLU A 34 1.06 -7.99 -0.29
CA GLU A 34 -0.25 -8.64 -0.12
C GLU A 34 -1.39 -7.61 -0.08
N TRP A 35 -1.14 -6.46 0.57
CA TRP A 35 -2.09 -5.36 0.64
C TRP A 35 -2.33 -4.74 -0.74
N LEU A 36 -1.27 -4.48 -1.51
CA LEU A 36 -1.37 -3.96 -2.88
C LEU A 36 -2.09 -4.94 -3.81
N LEU A 37 -1.80 -6.25 -3.71
CA LEU A 37 -2.47 -7.28 -4.49
C LEU A 37 -3.96 -7.38 -4.13
N LYS A 38 -4.30 -7.21 -2.84
CA LYS A 38 -5.71 -7.09 -2.43
C LYS A 38 -6.38 -5.86 -3.03
N CYS A 39 -5.74 -4.68 -2.93
CA CYS A 39 -6.24 -3.44 -3.53
C CYS A 39 -6.44 -3.57 -5.05
N ALA A 40 -5.56 -4.32 -5.73
CA ALA A 40 -5.67 -4.60 -7.15
C ALA A 40 -6.90 -5.45 -7.47
N ARG A 41 -7.12 -6.54 -6.71
CA ARG A 41 -8.32 -7.37 -6.84
C ARG A 41 -9.60 -6.58 -6.60
N ASP A 42 -9.64 -5.78 -5.53
CA ASP A 42 -10.82 -4.98 -5.15
C ASP A 42 -11.12 -3.89 -6.21
N ALA A 43 -10.10 -3.37 -6.89
CA ALA A 43 -10.21 -2.35 -7.92
C ALA A 43 -10.29 -2.91 -9.36
N ASN A 44 -10.36 -4.24 -9.51
CA ASN A 44 -10.32 -4.94 -10.80
C ASN A 44 -9.10 -4.56 -11.68
N VAL A 45 -7.96 -4.28 -11.04
CA VAL A 45 -6.66 -4.06 -11.68
C VAL A 45 -5.93 -5.40 -11.71
N GLU A 46 -5.66 -5.92 -12.90
CA GLU A 46 -4.98 -7.21 -13.08
C GLU A 46 -3.46 -7.04 -12.99
N PRO A 47 -2.77 -7.60 -11.98
CA PRO A 47 -1.31 -7.47 -11.82
C PRO A 47 -0.53 -7.98 -13.04
N GLY A 48 -1.03 -9.04 -13.68
CA GLY A 48 -0.42 -9.65 -14.87
C GLY A 48 -0.30 -8.71 -16.07
N LYS A 49 -1.15 -7.68 -16.19
CA LYS A 49 -1.02 -6.64 -17.24
C LYS A 49 0.24 -5.79 -17.08
N TYR A 50 0.83 -5.81 -15.90
CA TYR A 50 2.04 -5.09 -15.52
C TYR A 50 3.20 -6.05 -15.24
N GLU A 51 3.12 -7.32 -15.63
CA GLU A 51 4.14 -8.34 -15.33
C GLU A 51 4.41 -8.48 -13.81
N ILE A 52 3.41 -8.14 -12.99
CA ILE A 52 3.45 -8.29 -11.53
C ILE A 52 2.81 -9.64 -11.17
N PRO A 53 3.49 -10.49 -10.39
CA PRO A 53 2.93 -11.75 -9.94
C PRO A 53 1.78 -11.51 -8.95
N ASP A 54 0.81 -12.42 -8.93
CA ASP A 54 -0.36 -12.39 -8.05
C ASP A 54 -0.11 -13.02 -6.66
N ASP A 55 1.12 -13.47 -6.40
CA ASP A 55 1.62 -13.94 -5.11
C ASP A 55 2.51 -12.89 -4.44
N GLY A 56 2.23 -12.57 -3.16
CA GLY A 56 2.96 -11.53 -2.45
C GLY A 56 4.42 -11.86 -2.16
N ASN A 57 4.83 -13.14 -2.06
CA ASN A 57 6.24 -13.49 -1.91
C ASN A 57 7.02 -13.30 -3.22
N GLN A 58 6.41 -13.63 -4.35
CA GLN A 58 6.98 -13.35 -5.66
C GLN A 58 7.04 -11.85 -5.92
N PHE A 59 5.99 -11.11 -5.58
CA PHE A 59 5.98 -9.66 -5.73
C PHE A 59 7.06 -8.99 -4.87
N HIS A 60 7.26 -9.48 -3.64
CA HIS A 60 8.36 -9.02 -2.78
C HIS A 60 9.74 -9.18 -3.45
N LYS A 61 9.97 -10.29 -4.16
CA LYS A 61 11.21 -10.49 -4.93
C LYS A 61 11.34 -9.48 -6.06
N VAL A 62 10.25 -9.19 -6.79
CA VAL A 62 10.25 -8.18 -7.86
C VAL A 62 10.61 -6.80 -7.31
N CYS A 63 9.96 -6.36 -6.23
CA CYS A 63 10.23 -5.09 -5.57
C CYS A 63 11.66 -5.01 -5.01
N SER A 64 12.17 -6.10 -4.45
CA SER A 64 13.50 -6.14 -3.84
C SER A 64 14.64 -6.13 -4.87
N LEU A 65 14.42 -6.72 -6.06
CA LEU A 65 15.43 -6.77 -7.12
C LEU A 65 15.61 -5.43 -7.82
N ASN A 66 14.51 -4.72 -8.08
CA ASN A 66 14.56 -3.38 -8.66
C ASN A 66 13.23 -2.63 -8.39
N PRO A 67 13.16 -1.80 -7.35
CA PRO A 67 11.94 -1.07 -7.00
C PRO A 67 11.57 0.00 -8.03
N ASP A 68 12.55 0.52 -8.77
CA ASP A 68 12.37 1.56 -9.79
C ASP A 68 12.00 0.98 -11.17
N ARG A 69 11.65 -0.30 -11.22
CA ARG A 69 11.19 -0.93 -12.44
C ARG A 69 9.90 -0.24 -12.91
N LYS A 70 9.91 0.18 -14.18
CA LYS A 70 8.77 0.84 -14.82
C LYS A 70 7.45 0.09 -14.61
N ASN A 71 7.45 -1.23 -14.66
CA ASN A 71 6.23 -2.02 -14.52
C ASN A 71 5.63 -1.96 -13.09
N VAL A 72 6.47 -1.85 -12.06
CA VAL A 72 6.04 -1.59 -10.66
C VAL A 72 5.42 -0.20 -10.57
N HIS A 73 6.06 0.82 -11.16
CA HIS A 73 5.51 2.17 -11.21
C HIS A 73 4.15 2.22 -11.93
N ASP A 74 4.05 1.60 -13.11
CA ASP A 74 2.82 1.57 -13.90
C ASP A 74 1.68 0.87 -13.13
N PHE A 75 2.00 -0.20 -12.38
CA PHE A 75 1.06 -0.89 -11.50
C PHE A 75 0.60 0.00 -10.34
N LEU A 76 1.53 0.68 -9.65
CA LEU A 76 1.21 1.60 -8.57
C LEU A 76 0.37 2.79 -9.07
N GLU A 77 0.68 3.35 -10.23
CA GLU A 77 -0.09 4.40 -10.89
C GLU A 77 -1.53 3.95 -11.19
N ALA A 78 -1.70 2.72 -11.66
CA ALA A 78 -3.02 2.15 -11.90
C ALA A 78 -3.83 2.04 -10.60
N LEU A 79 -3.19 1.59 -9.52
CA LEU A 79 -3.82 1.50 -8.20
C LEU A 79 -4.18 2.87 -7.61
N ILE A 80 -3.30 3.87 -7.73
CA ILE A 80 -3.57 5.24 -7.29
C ILE A 80 -4.80 5.82 -8.00
N LYS A 81 -4.99 5.49 -9.28
CA LYS A 81 -6.14 5.95 -10.08
C LYS A 81 -7.42 5.20 -9.78
N GLN A 82 -7.35 3.89 -9.56
CA GLN A 82 -8.54 3.02 -9.53
C GLN A 82 -8.93 2.55 -8.13
N SER A 83 -7.99 2.31 -7.22
CA SER A 83 -8.25 1.75 -5.90
C SER A 83 -8.62 2.82 -4.88
N ASP A 84 -9.84 2.77 -4.37
CA ASP A 84 -10.30 3.69 -3.33
C ASP A 84 -9.50 3.54 -2.03
N CYS A 85 -9.05 2.32 -1.71
CA CYS A 85 -8.17 2.09 -0.56
C CYS A 85 -6.82 2.79 -0.67
N VAL A 86 -6.23 2.82 -1.87
CA VAL A 86 -4.97 3.54 -2.11
C VAL A 86 -5.20 5.05 -2.11
N LYS A 87 -6.33 5.53 -2.67
CA LYS A 87 -6.70 6.96 -2.60
C LYS A 87 -6.89 7.45 -1.16
N GLU A 88 -7.52 6.64 -0.31
CA GLU A 88 -7.67 6.96 1.12
C GLU A 88 -6.32 7.04 1.82
N LEU A 89 -5.42 6.08 1.59
CA LEU A 89 -4.08 6.15 2.15
C LEU A 89 -3.34 7.41 1.69
N ARG A 90 -3.43 7.76 0.40
CA ARG A 90 -2.84 8.99 -0.14
C ARG A 90 -3.39 10.25 0.53
N ARG A 91 -4.70 10.32 0.76
CA ARG A 91 -5.35 11.45 1.47
C ARG A 91 -4.79 11.66 2.88
N ILE A 92 -4.35 10.59 3.54
CA ILE A 92 -3.82 10.63 4.91
C ILE A 92 -2.35 11.06 4.93
N LEU A 93 -1.58 10.70 3.90
CA LEU A 93 -0.15 10.99 3.81
C LEU A 93 0.16 12.44 3.40
N GLY A 94 -0.77 13.14 2.75
CA GLY A 94 -0.60 14.52 2.29
C GLY A 94 -0.27 14.59 0.81
#